data_AF-A0A483A3K0-F1
#
_entry.id   AF-A0A483A3K0-F1
#
_cell.length_a   1.000
_cell.length_b   1.000
_cell.length_c   1.000
_cell.angle_alpha   90.00
_cell.angle_beta   90.00
_cell.angle_gamma   90.00
#
_symmetry.space_group_name_H-M   'P 1'
#
loop_
_entity.id
_entity.type
_entity.pdbx_description
1 polymer ?
#
loop_
_entity_poly.entity_id
_entity_poly.type
_entity_poly.pdbx_seq_one_letter_code
_entity_poly.pdbx_strand_id
1 'polypeptide(L)'
;MLSLKELTELPLNDFMNLVSKHLKKANFLVNGQCQNPNSVIEQHDIFNAQLKKHIDPNKEVAVLSALPLFYLDYKGVSALTEFS
;
A
#
# COMPACT_ATOMS: atom_id res chain seq x y z
N MET A 1 7.72 -14.87 23.65
CA MET A 1 6.66 -13.88 23.94
C MET A 1 7.36 -12.52 23.92
N LEU A 2 7.12 -11.70 22.89
CA LEU A 2 7.72 -10.37 22.80
C LEU A 2 7.21 -9.53 23.99
N SER A 3 8.11 -8.79 24.63
CA SER A 3 7.80 -7.94 25.76
C SER A 3 7.03 -6.70 25.30
N LEU A 4 6.15 -6.15 26.15
CA LEU A 4 5.38 -4.92 25.87
C LEU A 4 6.26 -3.72 25.47
N LYS A 5 7.55 -3.73 25.84
CA LYS A 5 8.52 -2.70 25.45
C LYS A 5 8.83 -2.74 23.95
N GLU A 6 8.87 -3.92 23.35
CA GLU A 6 9.13 -4.11 21.91
C GLU A 6 7.92 -3.72 21.04
N LEU A 7 6.74 -3.53 21.64
CA LEU A 7 5.53 -3.05 20.95
C LEU A 7 5.46 -1.51 20.84
N THR A 8 6.42 -0.77 21.39
CA THR A 8 6.40 0.70 21.37
C THR A 8 6.90 1.30 20.07
N GLU A 9 7.74 0.57 19.32
CA GLU A 9 8.30 1.02 18.05
C GLU A 9 8.20 -0.11 17.00
N LEU A 10 7.73 0.21 15.80
CA LEU A 10 7.72 -0.73 14.68
C LEU A 10 9.10 -0.72 14.02
N PRO A 11 9.84 -1.84 13.95
CA PRO A 11 11.13 -1.90 13.28
C PRO A 11 11.00 -1.42 11.82
N LEU A 12 12.02 -0.70 11.33
CA LEU A 12 11.97 -0.13 9.98
C LEU A 12 11.67 -1.18 8.91
N ASN A 13 12.26 -2.37 8.99
CA ASN A 13 12.02 -3.44 8.03
C ASN A 13 10.56 -3.92 8.03
N ASP A 14 9.94 -4.00 9.21
CA ASP A 14 8.53 -4.38 9.33
C ASP A 14 7.60 -3.29 8.81
N PHE A 15 7.94 -2.02 9.08
CA PHE A 15 7.24 -0.88 8.49
C PHE A 15 7.35 -0.89 6.96
N MET A 16 8.54 -1.09 6.40
CA MET A 16 8.74 -1.13 4.95
C MET A 16 8.02 -2.33 4.31
N ASN A 17 7.96 -3.48 4.99
CA ASN A 17 7.18 -4.62 4.55
C ASN A 17 5.67 -4.32 4.55
N LEU A 18 5.15 -3.67 5.60
CA LEU A 18 3.77 -3.21 5.67
C LEU A 18 3.47 -2.23 4.52
N VAL A 19 4.35 -1.25 4.30
CA VAL A 19 4.24 -0.29 3.20
C VAL A 19 4.17 -1.04 1.86
N SER A 20 5.15 -1.89 1.58
CA SER A 20 5.22 -2.69 0.34
C SER A 20 3.95 -3.51 0.09
N LYS A 21 3.40 -4.19 1.11
CA LYS A 21 2.15 -4.96 0.97
C LYS A 21 0.96 -4.08 0.59
N HIS A 22 0.81 -2.92 1.21
CA HIS A 22 -0.27 -2.00 0.89
C HIS A 22 -0.10 -1.35 -0.49
N LEU A 23 1.12 -0.99 -0.88
CA LEU A 23 1.40 -0.43 -2.20
C LEU A 23 1.19 -1.45 -3.32
N LYS A 24 1.63 -2.70 -3.14
CA LYS A 24 1.34 -3.80 -4.06
C LYS A 24 -0.16 -4.03 -4.23
N LYS A 25 -0.91 -3.97 -3.14
CA LYS A 25 -2.37 -4.08 -3.17
C LYS A 25 -3.02 -2.92 -3.93
N ALA A 26 -2.59 -1.67 -3.67
CA ALA A 26 -3.08 -0.51 -4.41
C ALA A 26 -2.76 -0.61 -5.91
N ASN A 27 -1.53 -1.02 -6.26
CA ASN A 27 -1.12 -1.22 -7.64
C ASN A 27 -1.90 -2.35 -8.34
N PHE A 28 -2.24 -3.41 -7.59
CA PHE A 28 -3.10 -4.45 -8.12
C PHE A 28 -4.52 -3.96 -8.41
N LEU A 29 -5.12 -3.17 -7.52
CA LEU A 29 -6.47 -2.59 -7.75
C LEU A 29 -6.49 -1.69 -9.00
N VAL A 30 -5.50 -0.79 -9.11
CA VAL A 30 -5.48 0.21 -10.19
C VAL A 30 -4.96 -0.35 -11.50
N ASN A 31 -3.82 -1.06 -11.47
CA ASN A 31 -3.08 -1.50 -12.66
C ASN A 31 -3.06 -3.02 -12.87
N GLY A 32 -3.61 -3.81 -11.95
CA GLY A 32 -3.60 -5.28 -12.05
C GLY A 32 -2.24 -5.92 -11.75
N GLN A 33 -1.27 -5.17 -11.22
CA GLN A 33 0.10 -5.64 -10.97
C GLN A 33 0.37 -5.83 -9.48
N CYS A 34 0.74 -7.05 -9.07
CA CYS A 34 1.10 -7.37 -7.67
C CYS A 34 2.57 -7.04 -7.36
N GLN A 35 2.98 -5.82 -7.66
CA GLN A 35 4.34 -5.30 -7.46
C GLN A 35 4.28 -3.85 -6.94
N ASN A 36 5.40 -3.33 -6.43
CA ASN A 36 5.47 -1.93 -6.04
C ASN A 36 5.16 -1.03 -7.25
N PRO A 37 4.46 0.10 -7.06
CA PRO A 37 4.12 0.97 -8.15
C PRO A 37 5.35 1.77 -8.62
N ASN A 38 5.40 2.06 -9.92
CA ASN A 38 6.46 2.84 -10.55
C ASN A 38 6.13 4.35 -10.58
N SER A 39 4.93 4.72 -10.17
CA SER A 39 4.44 6.09 -10.00
C SER A 39 3.65 6.20 -8.70
N VAL A 40 3.42 7.42 -8.22
CA VAL A 40 2.40 7.65 -7.20
C VAL A 40 1.04 7.18 -7.72
N ILE A 41 0.21 6.62 -6.83
CA ILE A 41 -1.17 6.22 -7.14
C ILE A 41 -2.10 7.13 -6.36
N GLU A 42 -2.86 7.95 -7.08
CA GLU A 42 -3.77 8.90 -6.46
C GLU A 42 -4.96 8.19 -5.79
N GLN A 43 -5.44 8.77 -4.68
CA GLN A 43 -6.58 8.21 -3.94
C GLN A 43 -7.84 8.07 -4.82
N HIS A 44 -8.06 9.02 -5.74
CA HIS A 44 -9.21 8.97 -6.64
C HIS A 44 -9.12 7.82 -7.65
N ASP A 45 -7.92 7.46 -8.10
CA ASP A 45 -7.70 6.30 -8.98
C ASP A 45 -8.00 4.99 -8.26
N ILE A 46 -7.55 4.86 -7.01
CA ILE A 46 -7.85 3.70 -6.15
C ILE A 46 -9.36 3.55 -5.98
N PHE A 47 -10.05 4.64 -5.63
CA PHE A 47 -11.50 4.61 -5.46
C PHE A 47 -12.22 4.20 -6.76
N ASN A 48 -11.89 4.83 -7.88
CA ASN A 48 -12.52 4.54 -9.17
C ASN A 48 -12.26 3.11 -9.62
N ALA A 49 -11.05 2.59 -9.41
CA ALA A 49 -10.71 1.21 -9.73
C ALA A 49 -11.48 0.21 -8.85
N GLN A 50 -11.57 0.45 -7.53
CA GLN A 50 -12.37 -0.37 -6.63
C GLN A 50 -13.84 -0.39 -7.03
N LEU A 51 -14.42 0.78 -7.28
CA LEU A 51 -15.82 0.91 -7.68
C LEU A 51 -16.11 0.07 -8.94
N LYS A 52 -15.38 0.35 -10.03
CA LYS A 52 -15.64 -0.23 -11.35
C LYS A 52 -15.26 -1.70 -11.48
N LYS A 53 -14.15 -2.12 -10.85
CA LYS A 53 -13.58 -3.46 -11.07
C LYS A 53 -13.95 -4.49 -9.99
N HIS A 54 -14.37 -4.04 -8.80
CA HIS A 54 -14.58 -4.93 -7.65
C HIS A 54 -15.97 -4.76 -7.02
N ILE A 55 -16.40 -3.53 -6.74
CA ILE A 55 -17.69 -3.27 -6.05
C ILE A 55 -18.87 -3.51 -6.99
N ASP A 56 -18.88 -2.88 -8.17
CA ASP A 56 -19.98 -3.01 -9.12
C ASP A 56 -20.20 -4.47 -9.56
N PRO A 57 -19.17 -5.20 -10.04
CA PRO A 57 -19.35 -6.57 -10.54
C PRO A 57 -19.48 -7.62 -9.43
N ASN A 58 -18.70 -7.51 -8.34
CA ASN A 58 -18.54 -8.62 -7.38
C ASN A 58 -18.97 -8.28 -5.95
N LYS A 59 -19.30 -7.01 -5.65
CA LYS A 59 -19.56 -6.51 -4.29
C LYS A 59 -18.36 -6.71 -3.34
N GLU A 60 -17.15 -6.60 -3.88
CA GLU A 60 -15.90 -6.78 -3.14
C GLU A 60 -15.24 -5.44 -2.81
N VAL A 61 -14.68 -5.32 -1.60
CA VAL A 61 -13.95 -4.14 -1.15
C VAL A 61 -12.59 -4.55 -0.59
N ALA A 62 -11.57 -3.80 -0.99
CA ALA A 62 -10.24 -3.87 -0.41
C ALA A 62 -10.04 -2.74 0.61
N VAL A 63 -9.52 -3.07 1.79
CA VAL A 63 -9.04 -2.08 2.76
C VAL A 63 -7.57 -1.77 2.50
N LEU A 64 -7.24 -0.48 2.42
CA LEU A 64 -5.88 0.05 2.36
C LEU A 64 -5.66 0.97 3.56
N SER A 65 -4.48 0.87 4.18
CA SER A 65 -4.06 1.84 5.19
C SER A 65 -3.60 3.12 4.50
N ALA A 66 -4.02 4.28 5.01
CA ALA A 66 -3.61 5.56 4.48
C ALA A 66 -2.12 5.84 4.69
N LEU A 67 -1.52 5.33 5.77
CA LEU A 67 -0.13 5.62 6.12
C LEU A 67 0.89 5.12 5.06
N PRO A 68 0.80 3.89 4.53
CA PRO A 68 1.61 3.45 3.38
C PRO A 68 1.48 4.29 2.12
N LEU A 69 0.25 4.71 1.78
CA LEU A 69 -0.01 5.54 0.60
C LEU A 69 0.61 6.92 0.80
N PHE A 70 0.35 7.55 1.95
CA PHE A 70 0.95 8.81 2.33
C PHE A 70 2.48 8.76 2.35
N TYR A 71 3.08 7.64 2.80
CA TYR A 71 4.54 7.48 2.76
C TYR A 71 5.07 7.53 1.32
N LEU A 72 4.36 6.91 0.37
CA LEU A 72 4.71 6.99 -1.05
C LEU A 72 4.56 8.42 -1.58
N ASP A 73 3.48 9.11 -1.23
CA ASP A 73 3.25 10.51 -1.64
C ASP A 73 4.36 11.43 -1.10
N TYR A 74 4.79 11.20 0.13
CA TYR A 74 5.82 11.99 0.80
C TYR A 74 7.24 11.71 0.29
N LYS A 75 7.58 10.44 0.07
CA LYS A 75 8.95 10.02 -0.29
C LYS A 75 9.18 9.87 -1.79
N GLY A 76 8.12 9.73 -2.57
CA GLY A 76 8.19 9.32 -3.97
C GLY A 76 8.59 7.86 -4.16
N VAL A 77 8.52 7.40 -5.41
CA VAL A 77 8.76 6.00 -5.79
C VAL A 77 10.21 5.55 -5.63
N SER A 78 11.17 6.48 -5.66
CA SER A 78 12.60 6.18 -5.50
C SER A 78 12.93 5.63 -4.11
N ALA A 79 12.13 5.94 -3.09
CA ALA A 79 12.33 5.38 -1.76
C ALA A 79 11.94 3.89 -1.67
N LEU A 80 11.31 3.33 -2.71
CA LEU A 80 10.95 1.91 -2.76
C LEU A 80 12.08 1.02 -3.30
N THR A 81 13.08 1.59 -3.97
CA THR A 81 14.26 0.86 -4.50
C THR A 81 15.36 0.66 -3.47
N GLU A 82 15.30 1.33 -2.32
CA GLU A 82 16.33 1.24 -1.27
C GLU A 82 16.19 -0.01 -0.37
N PHE A 83 15.16 -0.83 -0.59
CA PHE A 83 14.78 -1.96 0.29
C PHE A 83 14.59 -3.28 -0.45
N SER A 84 15.03 -3.38 -1.71
CA SER A 84 14.97 -4.58 -2.56
C SER A 84 16.31 -5.27 -2.68
#